data_AF-A0A2N3HSW0-F1
#
_entry.id   AF-A0A2N3HSW0-F1
#
_cell.length_a   1.000
_cell.length_b   1.000
_cell.length_c   1.000
_cell.angle_alpha   90.00
_cell.angle_beta   90.00
_cell.angle_gamma   90.00
#
_symmetry.space_group_name_H-M   'P 1'
#
loop_
_entity.id
_entity.type
_entity.pdbx_description
1 polymer ?
#
loop_
_entity_poly.entity_id
_entity_poly.type
_entity_poly.pdbx_seq_one_letter_code
_entity_poly.pdbx_strand_id
1 'polypeptide(L)'
;MSNKITIPQTIQEAWNDRKGPIVFSTVSEDAVPNSIYATCVSIFEENSIIVANNFFNKTMKNITSGSKGVILFITNEDKAFQVKGHIEYVTEGKAFDDMKKWNPERLPGHGAAILVVEEIFSGAEKLV
;
A
#
# COMPACT_ATOMS: atom_id res chain seq x y z
N MET A 1 0.02 16.47 16.75
CA MET A 1 0.70 16.63 15.45
C MET A 1 1.43 15.33 15.19
N SER A 2 0.88 14.46 14.35
CA SER A 2 1.52 13.18 14.04
C SER A 2 2.77 13.46 13.19
N ASN A 3 3.94 12.99 13.61
CA ASN A 3 5.15 13.09 12.80
C ASN A 3 4.92 12.33 11.49
N LYS A 4 4.89 13.05 10.37
CA LYS A 4 4.73 12.47 9.03
C LYS A 4 6.07 11.82 8.65
N ILE A 5 6.10 10.50 8.50
CA ILE A 5 7.28 9.75 8.06
C ILE A 5 7.46 9.94 6.56
N THR A 6 8.65 10.35 6.12
CA THR A 6 9.02 10.34 4.70
C THR A 6 9.66 9.01 4.33
N ILE A 7 9.18 8.39 3.25
CA ILE A 7 9.73 7.18 2.64
C ILE A 7 11.16 7.51 2.16
N PRO A 8 12.20 6.86 2.72
CA PRO A 8 13.59 7.15 2.34
C PRO A 8 13.85 6.93 0.85
N GLN A 9 14.76 7.70 0.27
CA GLN A 9 15.13 7.58 -1.14
C GLN A 9 15.52 6.14 -1.53
N THR A 10 16.26 5.44 -0.67
CA THR A 10 16.64 4.04 -0.88
C THR A 10 15.44 3.10 -1.05
N ILE A 11 14.33 3.39 -0.36
CA ILE A 11 13.09 2.62 -0.49
C ILE A 11 12.32 3.00 -1.74
N GLN A 12 12.35 4.28 -2.15
CA GLN A 12 11.75 4.72 -3.41
C GLN A 12 12.45 4.09 -4.61
N GLU A 13 13.78 4.01 -4.58
CA GLU A 13 14.59 3.32 -5.58
C GLU A 13 14.24 1.82 -5.63
N ALA A 14 14.18 1.16 -4.47
CA ALA A 14 13.76 -0.24 -4.37
C ALA A 14 12.32 -0.47 -4.87
N TRP A 15 11.40 0.46 -4.59
CA TRP A 15 10.02 0.39 -5.08
C TRP A 15 9.96 0.43 -6.61
N ASN A 16 10.80 1.26 -7.23
CA ASN A 16 10.89 1.36 -8.69
C ASN A 16 11.55 0.14 -9.33
N ASP A 17 12.50 -0.51 -8.65
CA ASP A 17 13.13 -1.77 -9.08
C ASP A 17 12.34 -3.03 -8.65
N ARG A 18 11.12 -2.88 -8.11
CA ARG A 18 10.36 -4.04 -7.62
C ARG A 18 10.05 -5.03 -8.75
N LYS A 19 10.14 -6.31 -8.41
CA LYS A 19 9.84 -7.45 -9.27
C LYS A 19 8.38 -7.86 -9.13
N GLY A 20 7.57 -7.52 -10.13
CA GLY A 20 6.18 -7.96 -10.23
C GLY A 20 5.21 -7.24 -9.26
N PRO A 21 4.09 -7.90 -8.88
CA PRO A 21 3.09 -7.31 -8.00
C PRO A 21 3.61 -7.19 -6.57
N ILE A 22 3.02 -6.27 -5.80
CA ILE A 22 3.18 -6.26 -4.34
C ILE A 22 2.18 -7.23 -3.72
N VAL A 23 2.46 -7.67 -2.50
CA VAL A 23 1.49 -8.34 -1.63
C VAL A 23 0.94 -7.32 -0.64
N PHE A 24 -0.37 -7.08 -0.68
CA PHE A 24 -1.06 -6.24 0.29
C PHE A 24 -1.82 -7.11 1.28
N SER A 25 -1.48 -6.98 2.55
CA SER A 25 -2.06 -7.74 3.64
C SER A 25 -2.85 -6.85 4.59
N THR A 26 -3.97 -7.36 5.05
CA THR A 26 -4.92 -6.74 5.98
C THR A 26 -5.38 -7.81 6.98
N VAL A 27 -6.07 -7.40 8.03
CA VAL A 27 -6.60 -8.29 9.06
C VAL A 27 -8.07 -7.95 9.31
N SER A 28 -8.90 -8.98 9.46
CA SER A 28 -10.30 -8.79 9.86
C SER A 28 -10.41 -8.44 11.35
N GLU A 29 -11.60 -8.01 11.77
CA GLU A 29 -11.93 -7.76 13.18
C GLU A 29 -11.72 -9.00 14.08
N ASP A 30 -11.93 -10.20 13.54
CA ASP A 30 -11.68 -11.49 14.22
C ASP A 30 -10.20 -11.93 14.22
N ALA A 31 -9.27 -11.01 13.94
CA ALA A 31 -7.83 -11.26 13.82
C ALA A 31 -7.43 -12.28 12.72
N VAL A 32 -8.29 -12.55 11.74
CA VAL A 32 -7.97 -13.43 10.61
C VAL A 32 -7.27 -12.64 9.50
N PRO A 33 -6.06 -13.02 9.08
CA PRO A 33 -5.31 -12.30 8.04
C PRO A 33 -5.86 -12.55 6.64
N ASN A 34 -5.64 -11.60 5.75
CA ASN A 34 -5.97 -11.67 4.33
C ASN A 34 -4.87 -10.99 3.52
N SER A 35 -4.38 -11.65 2.46
CA SER A 35 -3.36 -11.13 1.56
C SER A 35 -3.82 -11.22 0.11
N ILE A 36 -3.51 -10.19 -0.68
CA ILE A 36 -3.78 -10.13 -2.11
C ILE A 36 -2.52 -9.72 -2.87
N TYR A 37 -2.40 -10.15 -4.13
CA TYR A 37 -1.50 -9.49 -5.06
C TYR A 37 -2.15 -8.22 -5.61
N ALA A 38 -1.39 -7.12 -5.67
CA ALA A 38 -1.82 -5.88 -6.29
C ALA A 38 -0.77 -5.35 -7.27
N THR A 39 -1.22 -4.98 -8.47
CA THR A 39 -0.39 -4.41 -9.54
C THR A 39 -0.64 -2.92 -9.74
N CYS A 40 -1.87 -2.47 -9.48
CA CYS A 40 -2.30 -1.08 -9.56
C CYS A 40 -1.95 -0.36 -8.26
N VAL A 41 -0.67 -0.01 -8.11
CA VAL A 41 -0.09 0.62 -6.92
C VAL A 41 0.87 1.74 -7.29
N SER A 42 0.91 2.79 -6.47
CA SER A 42 1.88 3.88 -6.60
C SER A 42 2.21 4.46 -5.24
N ILE A 43 3.46 4.92 -5.06
CA ILE A 43 3.78 5.87 -4.01
C ILE A 43 2.97 7.14 -4.27
N PHE A 44 2.39 7.71 -3.21
CA PHE A 44 1.63 8.95 -3.25
C PHE A 44 2.16 9.90 -2.17
N GLU A 45 2.50 11.10 -2.62
CA GLU A 45 3.33 12.02 -1.84
C GLU A 45 4.61 11.32 -1.36
N GLU A 46 5.24 11.82 -0.30
CA GLU A 46 6.48 11.27 0.22
C GLU A 46 6.26 10.26 1.37
N ASN A 47 5.02 9.97 1.77
CA ASN A 47 4.73 9.25 3.01
C ASN A 47 3.67 8.15 2.90
N SER A 48 3.18 7.85 1.70
CA SER A 48 2.09 6.89 1.55
C SER A 48 2.16 6.10 0.25
N ILE A 49 1.44 4.97 0.22
CA ILE A 49 1.31 4.12 -0.96
C ILE A 49 -0.18 3.92 -1.22
N ILE A 50 -0.62 4.22 -2.44
CA ILE A 50 -1.98 3.93 -2.89
C ILE A 50 -2.04 2.52 -3.48
N VAL A 51 -3.09 1.79 -3.09
CA VAL A 51 -3.56 0.58 -3.74
C VAL A 51 -4.95 0.83 -4.33
N ALA A 52 -5.08 0.69 -5.65
CA ALA A 52 -6.36 0.91 -6.33
C ALA A 52 -7.36 -0.21 -5.98
N ASN A 53 -8.53 0.17 -5.48
CA ASN A 53 -9.63 -0.75 -5.29
C ASN A 53 -10.32 -1.03 -6.64
N ASN A 54 -9.87 -2.08 -7.32
CA ASN A 54 -10.54 -2.58 -8.52
C ASN A 54 -11.57 -3.66 -8.20
N PHE A 55 -11.25 -4.58 -7.27
CA PHE A 55 -12.08 -5.74 -6.93
C PHE A 55 -12.03 -6.10 -5.44
N PHE A 56 -11.82 -5.12 -4.54
CA PHE A 56 -11.77 -5.43 -3.12
C PHE A 56 -13.13 -5.93 -2.62
N ASN A 57 -13.11 -7.07 -1.94
CA ASN A 57 -14.23 -7.58 -1.16
C ASN A 57 -13.80 -7.79 0.29
N LYS A 58 -13.07 -8.88 0.58
CA LYS A 58 -12.53 -9.13 1.93
C LYS A 58 -11.59 -8.02 2.40
N THR A 59 -10.69 -7.57 1.51
CA THR A 59 -9.79 -6.44 1.78
C THR A 59 -10.56 -5.17 2.16
N MET A 60 -11.68 -4.87 1.48
CA MET A 60 -12.49 -3.69 1.83
C MET A 60 -13.11 -3.83 3.21
N LYS A 61 -13.72 -4.99 3.51
CA LYS A 61 -14.32 -5.24 4.82
C LYS A 61 -13.31 -5.02 5.96
N ASN A 62 -12.09 -5.54 5.80
CA ASN A 62 -11.00 -5.34 6.74
C ASN A 62 -10.63 -3.86 6.90
N ILE A 63 -10.48 -3.13 5.79
CA ILE A 63 -10.17 -1.68 5.83
C ILE A 63 -11.26 -0.92 6.58
N THR A 64 -12.54 -1.18 6.26
CA THR A 64 -13.67 -0.51 6.90
C THR A 64 -13.83 -0.85 8.37
N SER A 65 -13.30 -1.99 8.83
CA SER A 65 -13.26 -2.38 10.25
C SER A 65 -12.02 -1.85 10.98
N GLY A 66 -11.23 -0.95 10.37
CA GLY A 66 -10.07 -0.31 11.02
C GLY A 66 -8.76 -1.11 10.93
N SER A 67 -8.64 -2.04 9.97
CA SER A 67 -7.40 -2.80 9.76
C SER A 67 -6.21 -1.88 9.49
N LYS A 68 -5.06 -2.19 10.11
CA LYS A 68 -3.76 -1.77 9.59
C LYS A 68 -3.40 -2.56 8.33
N GLY A 69 -2.45 -2.06 7.56
CA GLY A 69 -1.97 -2.69 6.33
C GLY A 69 -0.48 -3.01 6.36
N VAL A 70 -0.11 -4.03 5.58
CA VAL A 70 1.28 -4.34 5.25
C VAL A 70 1.40 -4.51 3.75
N ILE A 71 2.34 -3.80 3.14
CA ILE A 71 2.79 -4.04 1.77
C ILE A 71 4.13 -4.77 1.84
N LEU A 72 4.21 -5.94 1.21
CA LEU A 72 5.44 -6.69 1.01
C LEU A 72 5.79 -6.64 -0.49
N PHE A 73 7.02 -6.29 -0.80
CA PHE A 73 7.54 -6.34 -2.16
C PHE A 73 9.00 -6.81 -2.17
N ILE A 74 9.46 -7.25 -3.34
CA ILE A 74 10.83 -7.73 -3.56
C ILE A 74 11.40 -7.06 -4.81
N THR A 75 12.70 -6.79 -4.83
CA THR A 75 13.40 -6.20 -5.99
C THR A 75 13.87 -7.25 -6.98
N ASN A 76 14.43 -6.82 -8.12
CA ASN A 76 15.05 -7.75 -9.08
C ASN A 76 16.31 -8.44 -8.53
N GLU A 77 16.95 -7.84 -7.52
CA GLU A 77 18.07 -8.41 -6.76
C GLU A 77 17.63 -9.24 -5.53
N ASP A 78 16.36 -9.64 -5.46
CA ASP A 78 15.78 -10.43 -4.38
C ASP A 78 15.85 -9.77 -2.97
N LYS A 79 15.99 -8.43 -2.90
CA LYS A 79 15.86 -7.68 -1.63
C LYS A 79 14.39 -7.44 -1.32
N ALA A 80 13.96 -7.81 -0.11
CA ALA A 80 12.55 -7.74 0.29
C ALA A 80 12.29 -6.65 1.34
N PHE A 81 11.19 -5.93 1.17
CA PHE A 81 10.80 -4.82 2.03
C PHE A 81 9.36 -4.96 2.52
N GLN A 82 9.14 -4.62 3.78
CA GLN A 82 7.81 -4.51 4.38
C GLN A 82 7.52 -3.04 4.69
N VAL A 83 6.42 -2.50 4.19
CA VAL A 83 5.90 -1.18 4.56
C VAL A 83 4.63 -1.40 5.36
N LYS A 84 4.60 -0.87 6.59
CA LYS A 84 3.48 -1.05 7.54
C LYS A 84 2.88 0.30 7.87
N GLY A 85 1.56 0.32 8.09
CA GLY A 85 0.86 1.56 8.38
C GLY A 85 -0.62 1.40 8.65
N HIS A 86 -1.28 2.51 8.97
CA HIS A 86 -2.74 2.58 8.93
C HIS A 86 -3.23 2.82 7.49
N ILE A 87 -4.49 2.50 7.24
CA ILE A 87 -5.10 2.62 5.93
C ILE A 87 -6.19 3.68 5.99
N GLU A 88 -6.08 4.68 5.13
CA GLU A 88 -7.18 5.58 4.81
C GLU A 88 -7.84 5.12 3.51
N TYR A 89 -9.16 5.26 3.39
CA TYR A 89 -9.86 4.90 2.16
C TYR A 89 -10.66 6.10 1.66
N VAL A 90 -10.45 6.45 0.39
CA VAL A 90 -11.10 7.59 -0.26
C VAL A 90 -11.70 7.20 -1.60
N THR A 91 -12.83 7.84 -1.94
CA THR A 91 -13.52 7.70 -3.23
C THR A 91 -13.55 9.00 -4.03
N GLU A 92 -12.91 10.05 -3.51
CA GLU A 92 -12.79 11.37 -4.12
C GLU A 92 -11.55 12.09 -3.57
N GLY A 93 -11.20 13.22 -4.19
CA GLY A 93 -10.08 14.06 -3.78
C GLY A 93 -8.72 13.61 -4.32
N LYS A 94 -7.67 14.34 -3.93
CA LYS A 94 -6.34 14.30 -4.59
C LYS A 94 -5.76 12.89 -4.77
N ALA A 95 -5.86 12.03 -3.76
CA ALA A 95 -5.33 10.66 -3.84
C ALA A 95 -6.16 9.78 -4.78
N PHE A 96 -7.49 9.93 -4.77
CA PHE A 96 -8.36 9.24 -5.72
C PHE A 96 -8.11 9.72 -7.15
N ASP A 97 -8.01 11.03 -7.35
CA ASP A 97 -7.74 11.64 -8.65
C ASP A 97 -6.38 11.19 -9.20
N ASP A 98 -5.36 11.12 -8.33
CA ASP A 98 -4.04 10.61 -8.73
C ASP A 98 -4.09 9.13 -9.12
N MET A 99 -4.78 8.31 -8.33
CA MET A 99 -5.02 6.90 -8.64
C MET A 99 -5.65 6.70 -10.02
N LYS A 100 -6.63 7.53 -10.37
CA LYS A 100 -7.31 7.47 -11.68
C LYS A 100 -6.37 7.78 -12.86
N LYS A 101 -5.26 8.50 -12.67
CA LYS A 101 -4.31 8.79 -13.76
C LYS A 101 -3.54 7.57 -14.23
N TRP A 102 -3.21 6.65 -13.31
CA TRP A 102 -2.37 5.49 -13.60
C TRP A 102 -3.13 4.16 -13.53
N ASN A 103 -4.31 4.11 -12.91
CA ASN A 103 -5.14 2.92 -12.92
C ASN A 103 -5.71 2.72 -14.34
N PRO A 104 -5.55 1.53 -14.96
CA PRO A 104 -6.06 1.28 -16.30
C PRO A 104 -7.57 1.55 -16.41
N GLU A 105 -8.01 2.27 -17.43
CA GLU A 105 -9.43 2.66 -17.64
C GLU A 105 -10.39 1.46 -17.68
N ARG A 106 -9.91 0.30 -18.14
CA ARG A 106 -10.68 -0.95 -18.16
C ARG A 106 -10.98 -1.52 -16.77
N LEU A 107 -10.29 -1.04 -15.73
CA LEU A 107 -10.48 -1.47 -14.36
C LEU A 107 -11.35 -0.46 -13.60
N PRO A 108 -12.19 -0.90 -12.65
CA PRO A 108 -13.20 -0.02 -12.09
C PRO A 108 -12.65 1.19 -11.31
N GLY A 109 -11.57 0.99 -10.54
CA GLY A 109 -11.01 2.00 -9.65
C GLY A 109 -12.06 2.61 -8.73
N HIS A 110 -12.80 1.79 -7.97
CA HIS A 110 -13.89 2.24 -7.09
C HIS A 110 -13.41 3.16 -5.96
N GLY A 111 -12.12 3.15 -5.63
CA GLY A 111 -11.51 4.02 -4.63
C GLY A 111 -10.03 3.76 -4.46
N ALA A 112 -9.38 4.55 -3.61
CA ALA A 112 -7.98 4.45 -3.29
C ALA A 112 -7.82 4.06 -1.82
N ALA A 113 -7.18 2.91 -1.55
CA ALA A 113 -6.70 2.58 -0.23
C ALA A 113 -5.29 3.16 -0.06
N ILE A 114 -5.12 4.10 0.84
CA ILE A 114 -3.88 4.82 1.10
C ILE A 114 -3.24 4.21 2.35
N LEU A 115 -2.15 3.46 2.17
CA LEU A 115 -1.32 3.03 3.28
C LEU A 115 -0.42 4.19 3.70
N VAL A 116 -0.74 4.83 4.81
CA VAL A 116 0.09 5.90 5.39
C VAL A 116 1.20 5.24 6.21
N VAL A 117 2.45 5.49 5.84
CA VAL A 117 3.61 4.77 6.35
C VAL A 117 3.85 5.08 7.83
N GLU A 118 4.00 4.02 8.63
CA GLU A 118 4.39 4.08 10.05
C GLU A 118 5.72 3.38 10.31
N GLU A 119 6.03 2.31 9.57
CA GLU A 119 7.28 1.56 9.72
C GLU A 119 7.72 0.97 8.38
N ILE A 120 9.04 0.86 8.18
CA ILE A 120 9.63 0.18 7.02
C ILE A 120 10.69 -0.81 7.50
N PHE A 121 10.67 -2.03 6.97
CA PHE A 121 11.64 -3.06 7.29
C PHE A 121 12.30 -3.67 6.05
N SER A 122 13.55 -4.09 6.20
CA SER A 122 14.25 -5.01 5.30
C SER A 122 14.70 -6.23 6.12
N GLY A 123 14.10 -7.40 5.86
CA GLY A 123 14.27 -8.55 6.74
C GLY A 123 13.89 -8.22 8.20
N ALA A 124 14.88 -8.28 9.11
CA ALA A 124 14.71 -7.94 10.53
C ALA A 124 15.08 -6.48 10.87
N GLU A 125 15.69 -5.73 9.94
CA GLU A 125 16.13 -4.36 10.15
C GLU A 125 14.95 -3.38 10.01
N LYS A 126 14.76 -2.50 11.00
CA LYS A 126 13.80 -1.39 10.93
C LYS A 126 14.52 -0.15 10.38
N LEU A 127 14.07 0.31 9.22
CA LEU A 127 14.65 1.44 8.49
C LEU A 127 13.99 2.77 8.86
N VAL A 128 12.71 2.71 9.25
CA VAL A 128 11.92 3.82 9.81
C VAL A 128 11.03 3.29 10.92
#